data_AF-A0A6A4IJ54-F1
#
_entry.id   AF-A0A6A4IJ54-F1
#
_cell.length_a   1.000
_cell.length_b   1.000
_cell.length_c   1.000
_cell.angle_alpha   90.00
_cell.angle_beta   90.00
_cell.angle_gamma   90.00
#
_symmetry.space_group_name_H-M   'P 1'
#
loop_
_entity.id
_entity.type
_entity.pdbx_description
1 polymer ?
#
loop_
_entity_poly.entity_id
_entity_poly.type
_entity_poly.pdbx_seq_one_letter_code
_entity_poly.pdbx_strand_id
1 'polypeptide(L)'
;MLSFDVYTTSSASTLYSSQFFTNLSFQDASVLLLHTALPDGLLLCWSFLSTQPADVDDDWAHYVALSEEIPLQADLLPVMSKLNEGYDAGNRFVRFTLKSTQYGEYTLVFHFAKLRLFTSINNHREAISLSRDLLHRIESSTAFPDDIVEHFRHACITGVIHGFLGSDYPMWKLGTLLDENYVDEEVINSLAELLYLRQAANAFGEPTFLFLPTFFFNNVTHHEGDICGPNVQAFRDRLNALPYTIRGFAFLACLNRHYTGYFYDRTCLMFADTLSNGAAGIAHIALKATQQLIEGINLPQTAAIVEGGVSLQGPGSGSCGIGALAWIEKQVNSSTPAWTNETSGAHRDRALSDLLLYNMVSESTLMNELGDWLTPCLTRPAPQSGPPSYDTGFDIEYKDYNMFAPTDLSQLYVYRHM
;
A
#
# COMPACT_ATOMS: atom_id res chain seq x y z
N MET A 1 23.99 -26.38 22.46
CA MET A 1 22.56 -26.04 22.39
C MET A 1 22.30 -25.38 21.04
N LEU A 2 21.16 -25.63 20.41
CA LEU A 2 20.73 -24.87 19.23
C LEU A 2 20.55 -23.39 19.62
N SER A 3 20.64 -22.46 18.67
CA SER A 3 20.22 -21.09 18.93
C SER A 3 18.70 -21.02 19.08
N PHE A 4 18.20 -19.98 19.75
CA PHE A 4 16.76 -19.73 19.89
C PHE A 4 16.05 -19.66 18.54
N ASP A 5 16.67 -19.01 17.55
CA ASP A 5 16.08 -18.89 16.21
C ASP A 5 15.96 -20.26 15.54
N VAL A 6 17.03 -21.07 15.55
CA VAL A 6 17.00 -22.42 14.97
C VAL A 6 15.99 -23.33 15.68
N TYR A 7 15.84 -23.17 16.99
CA TYR A 7 14.88 -23.93 17.80
C TYR A 7 13.41 -23.55 17.52
N THR A 8 13.13 -22.26 17.27
CA THR A 8 11.75 -21.79 17.06
C THR A 8 11.33 -21.70 15.60
N THR A 9 12.27 -21.78 14.66
CA THR A 9 12.00 -21.70 13.23
C THR A 9 11.50 -23.03 12.69
N SER A 10 10.28 -23.02 12.15
CA SER A 10 9.73 -24.16 11.41
C SER A 10 10.38 -24.31 10.04
N SER A 11 10.37 -25.51 9.47
CA SER A 11 10.89 -25.72 8.12
C SER A 11 10.04 -24.99 7.08
N ALA A 12 10.62 -24.75 5.90
CA ALA A 12 9.93 -24.10 4.78
C ALA A 12 8.67 -24.86 4.32
N SER A 13 8.62 -26.17 4.52
CA SER A 13 7.49 -27.02 4.15
C SER A 13 6.41 -27.10 5.25
N THR A 14 6.66 -26.53 6.43
CA THR A 14 5.66 -26.52 7.52
C THR A 14 4.52 -25.58 7.16
N LEU A 15 3.28 -26.09 7.24
CA LEU A 15 2.07 -25.31 7.05
C LEU A 15 2.04 -24.11 8.02
N TYR A 16 1.67 -22.93 7.53
CA TYR A 16 1.65 -21.67 8.27
C TYR A 16 3.02 -21.14 8.74
N SER A 17 4.13 -21.73 8.28
CA SER A 17 5.44 -21.08 8.40
C SER A 17 5.46 -19.77 7.61
N SER A 18 6.42 -18.88 7.89
CA SER A 18 6.59 -17.66 7.11
C SER A 18 6.83 -17.96 5.63
N GLN A 19 7.66 -18.96 5.32
CA GLN A 19 7.92 -19.36 3.94
C GLN A 19 6.69 -19.94 3.23
N PHE A 20 5.82 -20.66 3.96
CA PHE A 20 4.55 -21.13 3.42
C PHE A 20 3.70 -19.96 2.92
N PHE A 21 3.56 -18.89 3.72
CA PHE A 21 2.80 -17.71 3.31
C PHE A 21 3.48 -16.92 2.18
N THR A 22 4.82 -16.86 2.16
CA THR A 22 5.59 -16.24 1.07
C THR A 22 5.43 -16.96 -0.28
N ASN A 23 5.05 -18.24 -0.27
CA ASN A 23 4.83 -19.02 -1.49
C ASN A 23 3.36 -19.20 -1.83
N LEU A 24 2.44 -18.63 -1.03
CA LEU A 24 1.01 -18.85 -1.18
C LEU A 24 0.49 -18.12 -2.42
N SER A 25 -0.12 -18.85 -3.35
CA SER A 25 -0.80 -18.26 -4.52
C SER A 25 -2.19 -17.74 -4.17
N PHE A 26 -2.80 -16.93 -5.04
CA PHE A 26 -4.21 -16.55 -4.89
C PHE A 26 -5.14 -17.77 -4.91
N GLN A 27 -4.86 -18.75 -5.77
CA GLN A 27 -5.60 -20.02 -5.80
C GLN A 27 -5.54 -20.75 -4.46
N ASP A 28 -4.34 -20.89 -3.90
CA ASP A 28 -4.15 -21.59 -2.63
C ASP A 28 -4.82 -20.82 -1.48
N ALA A 29 -4.69 -19.49 -1.46
CA ALA A 29 -5.33 -18.64 -0.47
C ALA A 29 -6.87 -18.75 -0.49
N SER A 30 -7.46 -18.94 -1.67
CA SER A 30 -8.93 -19.06 -1.82
C SER A 30 -9.51 -20.30 -1.14
N VAL A 31 -8.74 -21.38 -1.06
CA VAL A 31 -9.15 -22.66 -0.45
C VAL A 31 -8.55 -22.88 0.94
N LEU A 32 -7.63 -22.01 1.37
CA LEU A 32 -6.97 -22.11 2.68
C LEU A 32 -7.95 -21.80 3.81
N LEU A 33 -8.17 -22.80 4.66
CA LEU A 33 -8.97 -22.64 5.88
C LEU A 33 -8.10 -22.06 6.98
N LEU A 34 -8.28 -20.77 7.27
CA LEU A 34 -7.67 -20.15 8.44
C LEU A 34 -8.42 -20.49 9.71
N HIS A 35 -7.67 -20.77 10.77
CA HIS A 35 -8.20 -21.00 12.11
C HIS A 35 -8.95 -19.77 12.63
N THR A 36 -9.98 -20.02 13.45
CA THR A 36 -10.69 -18.96 14.18
C THR A 36 -9.76 -18.37 15.24
N ALA A 37 -9.59 -17.06 15.20
CA ALA A 37 -8.90 -16.35 16.29
C ALA A 37 -9.83 -16.27 17.51
N LEU A 38 -9.26 -16.47 18.69
CA LEU A 38 -9.93 -16.18 19.95
C LEU A 38 -10.24 -14.67 20.05
N PRO A 39 -11.36 -14.25 20.67
CA PRO A 39 -11.58 -12.85 21.01
C PRO A 39 -10.42 -12.21 21.80
N ASP A 40 -10.34 -10.88 21.77
CA ASP A 40 -9.28 -10.13 22.45
C ASP A 40 -9.43 -10.20 23.97
N GLY A 41 -8.31 -10.22 24.69
CA GLY A 41 -8.26 -10.27 26.15
C GLY A 41 -8.71 -11.60 26.75
N LEU A 42 -8.64 -12.70 25.99
CA LEU A 42 -8.98 -14.03 26.52
C LEU A 42 -7.78 -14.73 27.18
N LEU A 43 -6.56 -14.27 26.94
CA LEU A 43 -5.38 -14.73 27.69
C LEU A 43 -5.33 -14.07 29.08
N LEU A 44 -5.69 -14.82 30.12
CA LEU A 44 -5.73 -14.32 31.50
C LEU A 44 -4.33 -14.23 32.12
N CYS A 45 -3.53 -15.27 31.95
CA CYS A 45 -2.14 -15.31 32.39
C CYS A 45 -1.34 -16.38 31.65
N TRP A 46 -0.03 -16.30 31.75
CA TRP A 46 0.89 -17.26 31.16
C TRP A 46 2.11 -17.49 32.05
N SER A 47 2.74 -18.66 31.92
CA SER A 47 3.98 -19.00 32.63
C SER A 47 4.85 -19.94 31.81
N PHE A 48 6.17 -19.80 31.95
CA PHE A 48 7.13 -20.70 31.31
C PHE A 48 7.23 -22.03 32.04
N LEU A 49 7.44 -23.10 31.28
CA LEU A 49 7.70 -24.44 31.80
C LEU A 49 9.07 -24.95 31.32
N SER A 50 9.85 -25.46 32.26
CA SER A 50 11.17 -26.07 32.02
C SER A 50 11.10 -27.55 31.68
N THR A 51 10.00 -28.23 32.03
CA THR A 51 9.78 -29.65 31.75
C THR A 51 8.66 -29.82 30.75
N GLN A 52 8.89 -30.66 29.75
CA GLN A 52 7.85 -31.12 28.83
C GLN A 52 6.75 -31.82 29.61
N PRO A 53 5.48 -31.38 29.48
CA PRO A 53 4.35 -32.13 30.00
C PRO A 53 4.29 -33.53 29.33
N ALA A 54 3.90 -34.56 30.08
CA ALA A 54 3.88 -35.94 29.58
C ALA A 54 2.91 -36.16 28.40
N ASP A 55 2.00 -35.22 28.19
CA ASP A 55 0.95 -35.18 27.19
C ASP A 55 1.29 -34.33 25.95
N VAL A 56 2.43 -33.63 25.94
CA VAL A 56 2.87 -32.83 24.80
C VAL A 56 3.98 -33.57 24.08
N ASP A 57 3.70 -34.08 22.88
CA ASP A 57 4.69 -34.70 22.00
C ASP A 57 5.38 -33.61 21.17
N ASP A 58 6.70 -33.73 20.97
CA ASP A 58 7.52 -32.76 20.22
C ASP A 58 7.04 -32.62 18.77
N ASP A 59 6.43 -33.66 18.20
CA ASP A 59 5.83 -33.62 16.87
C ASP A 59 4.71 -32.55 16.76
N TRP A 60 4.11 -32.14 17.88
CA TRP A 60 3.07 -31.10 17.92
C TRP A 60 3.63 -29.68 17.97
N ALA A 61 4.95 -29.53 18.15
CA ALA A 61 5.60 -28.22 18.20
C ALA A 61 5.45 -27.41 16.91
N HIS A 62 5.32 -28.09 15.77
CA HIS A 62 5.25 -27.50 14.44
C HIS A 62 3.93 -27.81 13.71
N TYR A 63 2.92 -28.29 14.45
CA TYR A 63 1.61 -28.63 13.90
C TYR A 63 0.52 -27.79 14.56
N VAL A 64 -0.33 -27.18 13.74
CA VAL A 64 -1.53 -26.47 14.17
C VAL A 64 -2.74 -27.24 13.64
N ALA A 65 -3.53 -27.82 14.54
CA ALA A 65 -4.69 -28.63 14.15
C ALA A 65 -5.87 -27.72 13.77
N LEU A 66 -6.68 -28.12 12.78
CA LEU A 66 -7.81 -27.31 12.28
C LEU A 66 -8.82 -26.89 13.36
N SER A 67 -8.95 -27.68 14.43
CA SER A 67 -9.83 -27.39 15.57
C SER A 67 -9.19 -26.53 16.65
N GLU A 68 -7.91 -26.16 16.51
CA GLU A 68 -7.22 -25.33 17.49
C GLU A 68 -7.66 -23.88 17.39
N GLU A 69 -7.96 -23.31 18.55
CA GLU A 69 -8.22 -21.90 18.71
C GLU A 69 -6.89 -21.15 18.84
N ILE A 70 -6.74 -20.06 18.08
CA ILE A 70 -5.50 -19.29 18.06
C ILE A 70 -5.68 -18.00 18.85
N PRO A 71 -4.88 -17.73 19.89
CA PRO A 71 -4.89 -16.44 20.58
C PRO A 71 -4.60 -15.30 19.61
N LEU A 72 -5.26 -14.15 19.81
CA LEU A 72 -5.03 -12.96 18.98
C LEU A 72 -3.61 -12.43 19.15
N GLN A 73 -3.17 -11.67 18.15
CA GLN A 73 -1.83 -11.06 18.15
C GLN A 73 -1.58 -10.18 19.39
N ALA A 74 -2.59 -9.43 19.85
CA ALA A 74 -2.48 -8.59 21.04
C ALA A 74 -2.16 -9.40 22.31
N ASP A 75 -2.79 -10.57 22.48
CA ASP A 75 -2.55 -11.48 23.59
C ASP A 75 -1.20 -12.21 23.46
N LEU A 76 -0.78 -12.54 22.23
CA LEU A 76 0.50 -13.22 21.98
C LEU A 76 1.70 -12.29 22.20
N LEU A 77 1.60 -11.01 21.84
CA LEU A 77 2.75 -10.08 21.80
C LEU A 77 3.55 -10.01 23.12
N PRO A 78 2.92 -9.88 24.31
CA PRO A 78 3.65 -9.89 25.59
C PRO A 78 4.44 -11.18 25.81
N VAL A 79 3.87 -12.33 25.44
CA VAL A 79 4.52 -13.64 25.55
C VAL A 79 5.68 -13.75 24.57
N MET A 80 5.45 -13.37 23.31
CA MET A 80 6.45 -13.41 22.24
C MET A 80 7.70 -12.59 22.59
N SER A 81 7.52 -11.45 23.25
CA SER A 81 8.62 -10.57 23.70
C SER A 81 9.53 -11.22 24.77
N LYS A 82 9.04 -12.25 25.46
CA LYS A 82 9.75 -12.93 26.57
C LYS A 82 10.29 -14.31 26.21
N LEU A 83 10.02 -14.82 25.01
CA LEU A 83 10.42 -16.18 24.64
C LEU A 83 11.94 -16.40 24.66
N ASN A 84 12.73 -15.41 24.22
CA ASN A 84 14.18 -15.54 24.21
C ASN A 84 14.76 -15.61 25.65
N GLU A 85 14.32 -14.71 26.54
CA GLU A 85 14.65 -14.77 27.97
C GLU A 85 14.22 -16.12 28.59
N GLY A 86 13.02 -16.59 28.26
CA GLY A 86 12.52 -17.89 28.71
C GLY A 86 13.39 -19.05 28.21
N TYR A 87 13.84 -18.99 26.96
CA TYR A 87 14.72 -19.99 26.35
C TYR A 87 16.09 -20.06 27.02
N ASP A 88 16.69 -18.91 27.30
CA ASP A 88 17.97 -18.78 28.01
C ASP A 88 17.89 -19.32 29.43
N ALA A 89 16.72 -19.17 30.08
CA ALA A 89 16.41 -19.79 31.36
C ALA A 89 16.11 -21.30 31.29
N GLY A 90 16.27 -21.93 30.12
CA GLY A 90 16.06 -23.37 29.91
C GLY A 90 14.60 -23.78 29.67
N ASN A 91 13.68 -22.82 29.51
CA ASN A 91 12.27 -23.13 29.22
C ASN A 91 12.05 -23.40 27.74
N ARG A 92 11.08 -24.25 27.45
CA ARG A 92 10.77 -24.72 26.08
C ARG A 92 9.29 -24.60 25.73
N PHE A 93 8.46 -24.46 26.75
CA PHE A 93 7.00 -24.41 26.65
C PHE A 93 6.44 -23.22 27.43
N VAL A 94 5.26 -22.75 27.03
CA VAL A 94 4.44 -21.78 27.76
C VAL A 94 3.10 -22.40 28.11
N ARG A 95 2.69 -22.29 29.37
CA ARG A 95 1.33 -22.58 29.81
C ARG A 95 0.50 -21.31 29.70
N PHE A 96 -0.60 -21.35 28.97
CA PHE A 96 -1.62 -20.31 28.92
C PHE A 96 -2.80 -20.70 29.78
N THR A 97 -3.35 -19.75 30.53
CA THR A 97 -4.69 -19.84 31.12
C THR A 97 -5.61 -18.93 30.32
N LEU A 98 -6.57 -19.54 29.63
CA LEU A 98 -7.50 -18.88 28.74
C LEU A 98 -8.90 -18.85 29.35
N LYS A 99 -9.68 -17.84 28.97
CA LYS A 99 -11.11 -17.76 29.28
C LYS A 99 -11.95 -18.14 28.07
N SER A 100 -12.81 -19.14 28.21
CA SER A 100 -13.82 -19.51 27.24
C SER A 100 -15.21 -19.13 27.75
N THR A 101 -16.07 -18.67 26.83
CA THR A 101 -17.50 -18.45 27.12
C THR A 101 -18.25 -19.76 27.38
N GLN A 102 -17.75 -20.89 26.86
CA GLN A 102 -18.39 -22.20 26.96
C GLN A 102 -17.85 -23.02 28.13
N TYR A 103 -16.54 -22.96 28.37
CA TYR A 103 -15.86 -23.87 29.31
C TYR A 103 -15.32 -23.19 30.58
N GLY A 104 -15.49 -21.88 30.73
CA GLY A 104 -14.88 -21.13 31.83
C GLY A 104 -13.37 -20.98 31.62
N GLU A 105 -12.58 -21.14 32.68
CA GLU A 105 -11.11 -21.06 32.59
C GLU A 105 -10.50 -22.43 32.30
N TYR A 106 -9.57 -22.47 31.35
CA TYR A 106 -8.88 -23.71 30.96
C TYR A 106 -7.42 -23.40 30.64
N THR A 107 -6.57 -24.41 30.78
CA THR A 107 -5.13 -24.27 30.56
C THR A 107 -4.65 -25.07 29.37
N LEU A 108 -3.85 -24.44 28.52
CA LEU A 108 -3.17 -25.08 27.38
C LEU A 108 -1.65 -24.92 27.54
N VAL A 109 -0.89 -25.86 27.02
CA VAL A 109 0.57 -25.77 26.98
C VAL A 109 1.03 -25.79 25.52
N PHE A 110 1.85 -24.81 25.15
CA PHE A 110 2.35 -24.66 23.80
C PHE A 110 3.87 -24.65 23.77
N HIS A 111 4.45 -25.32 22.79
CA HIS A 111 5.86 -25.18 22.44
C HIS A 111 6.11 -23.80 21.81
N PHE A 112 7.31 -23.23 21.99
CA PHE A 112 7.64 -21.90 21.45
C PHE A 112 7.52 -21.82 19.92
N ALA A 113 7.92 -22.87 19.20
CA ALA A 113 7.76 -22.93 17.74
C ALA A 113 6.28 -22.85 17.30
N LYS A 114 5.35 -23.41 18.09
CA LYS A 114 3.91 -23.33 17.80
C LYS A 114 3.38 -21.92 17.96
N LEU A 115 3.85 -21.19 18.96
CA LEU A 115 3.51 -19.77 19.15
C LEU A 115 3.99 -18.89 17.98
N ARG A 116 5.12 -19.25 17.34
CA ARG A 116 5.56 -18.61 16.09
C ARG A 116 4.58 -18.87 14.94
N LEU A 117 4.08 -20.10 14.79
CA LEU A 117 3.05 -20.42 13.79
C LEU A 117 1.76 -19.64 14.05
N PHE A 118 1.31 -19.53 15.30
CA PHE A 118 0.16 -18.70 15.68
C PHE A 118 0.37 -17.23 15.32
N THR A 119 1.58 -16.70 15.54
CA THR A 119 1.94 -15.34 15.15
C THR A 119 1.87 -15.18 13.63
N SER A 120 2.45 -16.12 12.87
CA SER A 120 2.41 -16.10 11.41
C SER A 120 0.97 -16.16 10.87
N ILE A 121 0.08 -16.97 11.46
CA ILE A 121 -1.33 -17.05 11.06
C ILE A 121 -2.05 -15.72 11.31
N ASN A 122 -1.83 -15.09 12.47
CA ASN A 122 -2.43 -13.78 12.75
C ASN A 122 -1.91 -12.71 11.77
N ASN A 123 -0.60 -12.68 11.52
CA ASN A 123 0.01 -11.67 10.64
C ASN A 123 -0.45 -11.75 9.18
N HIS A 124 -0.84 -12.92 8.68
CA HIS A 124 -1.27 -13.12 7.29
C HIS A 124 -2.79 -13.25 7.12
N ARG A 125 -3.57 -13.10 8.21
CA ARG A 125 -5.03 -13.27 8.17
C ARG A 125 -5.70 -12.29 7.21
N GLU A 126 -5.31 -11.02 7.28
CA GLU A 126 -5.83 -9.97 6.41
C GLU A 126 -5.48 -10.23 4.94
N ALA A 127 -4.19 -10.51 4.66
CA ALA A 127 -3.71 -10.84 3.32
C ALA A 127 -4.50 -11.97 2.68
N ILE A 128 -4.74 -13.07 3.40
CA ILE A 128 -5.50 -14.22 2.89
C ILE A 128 -6.97 -13.88 2.68
N SER A 129 -7.58 -13.10 3.59
CA SER A 129 -8.97 -12.67 3.43
C SER A 129 -9.13 -11.83 2.16
N LEU A 130 -8.32 -10.77 2.03
CA LEU A 130 -8.35 -9.87 0.89
C LEU A 130 -8.01 -10.59 -0.42
N SER A 131 -7.04 -11.51 -0.41
CA SER A 131 -6.70 -12.30 -1.60
C SER A 131 -7.84 -13.21 -2.08
N ARG A 132 -8.53 -13.86 -1.14
CA ARG A 132 -9.69 -14.69 -1.47
C ARG A 132 -10.83 -13.86 -2.05
N ASP A 133 -11.15 -12.73 -1.41
CA ASP A 133 -12.22 -11.84 -1.87
C ASP A 133 -11.86 -11.23 -3.24
N LEU A 134 -10.59 -10.92 -3.45
CA LEU A 134 -10.07 -10.39 -4.72
C LEU A 134 -10.15 -11.40 -5.85
N LEU A 135 -9.68 -12.64 -5.64
CA LEU A 135 -9.82 -13.69 -6.66
C LEU A 135 -11.29 -13.94 -6.99
N HIS A 136 -12.16 -14.01 -5.97
CA HIS A 136 -13.60 -14.16 -6.19
C HIS A 136 -14.19 -13.01 -7.02
N ARG A 137 -13.80 -11.75 -6.74
CA ARG A 137 -14.25 -10.59 -7.53
C ARG A 137 -13.79 -10.68 -8.99
N ILE A 138 -12.54 -11.07 -9.22
CA ILE A 138 -11.96 -11.17 -10.56
C ILE A 138 -12.64 -12.30 -11.36
N GLU A 139 -12.80 -13.48 -10.77
CA GLU A 139 -13.43 -14.64 -11.43
C GLU A 139 -14.92 -14.45 -11.71
N SER A 140 -15.63 -13.69 -10.86
CA SER A 140 -17.06 -13.43 -11.02
C SER A 140 -17.38 -12.24 -11.94
N SER A 141 -16.38 -11.43 -12.28
CA SER A 141 -16.56 -10.22 -13.07
C SER A 141 -16.20 -10.46 -14.53
N THR A 142 -17.08 -10.02 -15.43
CA THR A 142 -16.80 -10.02 -16.88
C THR A 142 -15.90 -8.87 -17.31
N ALA A 143 -15.43 -8.03 -16.37
CA ALA A 143 -14.57 -6.89 -16.67
C ALA A 143 -13.10 -7.29 -16.88
N PHE A 144 -12.72 -8.51 -16.49
CA PHE A 144 -11.35 -9.01 -16.58
C PHE A 144 -11.24 -10.08 -17.69
N PRO A 145 -10.27 -9.93 -18.61
CA PRO A 145 -9.90 -10.99 -19.56
C PRO A 145 -9.47 -12.30 -18.88
N ASP A 146 -9.74 -13.45 -19.53
CA ASP A 146 -9.45 -14.79 -19.00
C ASP A 146 -7.95 -15.03 -18.71
N ASP A 147 -7.07 -14.42 -19.52
CA ASP A 147 -5.62 -14.48 -19.34
C ASP A 147 -5.16 -13.72 -18.08
N ILE A 148 -5.76 -12.57 -17.77
CA ILE A 148 -5.52 -11.87 -16.49
C ILE A 148 -5.97 -12.75 -15.32
N VAL A 149 -7.16 -13.34 -15.43
CA VAL A 149 -7.72 -14.20 -14.36
C VAL A 149 -6.79 -15.38 -14.09
N GLU A 150 -6.33 -16.06 -15.14
CA GLU A 150 -5.43 -17.22 -15.00
C GLU A 150 -4.03 -16.82 -14.51
N HIS A 151 -3.45 -15.71 -15.01
CA HIS A 151 -2.18 -15.19 -14.50
C HIS A 151 -2.27 -14.88 -13.00
N PHE A 152 -3.33 -14.17 -12.60
CA PHE A 152 -3.52 -13.73 -11.23
C PHE A 152 -3.76 -14.89 -10.27
N ARG A 153 -4.47 -15.93 -10.70
CA ARG A 153 -4.72 -17.15 -9.91
C ARG A 153 -3.43 -17.79 -9.40
N HIS A 154 -2.39 -17.84 -10.22
CA HIS A 154 -1.11 -18.47 -9.89
C HIS A 154 -0.09 -17.51 -9.28
N ALA A 155 -0.37 -16.21 -9.30
CA ALA A 155 0.50 -15.20 -8.72
C ALA A 155 0.57 -15.36 -7.20
N CYS A 156 1.74 -15.08 -6.62
CA CYS A 156 1.91 -15.15 -5.17
C CYS A 156 1.21 -13.94 -4.50
N ILE A 157 0.43 -14.17 -3.45
CA ILE A 157 -0.27 -13.06 -2.76
C ILE A 157 0.70 -12.04 -2.16
N THR A 158 1.91 -12.49 -1.78
CA THR A 158 2.99 -11.64 -1.25
C THR A 158 3.96 -11.14 -2.34
N GLY A 159 3.74 -11.55 -3.59
CA GLY A 159 4.49 -11.03 -4.74
C GLY A 159 4.27 -9.52 -4.87
N VAL A 160 5.33 -8.80 -5.22
CA VAL A 160 5.30 -7.35 -5.39
C VAL A 160 4.56 -6.98 -6.67
N ILE A 161 3.89 -5.82 -6.67
CA ILE A 161 3.37 -5.25 -7.91
C ILE A 161 4.53 -4.76 -8.80
N HIS A 162 4.44 -5.04 -10.11
CA HIS A 162 5.47 -4.69 -11.09
C HIS A 162 5.12 -3.45 -11.91
N GLY A 163 6.16 -2.77 -12.40
CA GLY A 163 6.05 -1.63 -13.33
C GLY A 163 6.07 -0.24 -12.69
N PHE A 164 6.16 -0.16 -11.37
CA PHE A 164 6.17 1.10 -10.63
C PHE A 164 7.57 1.45 -10.12
N LEU A 165 7.88 2.75 -10.02
CA LEU A 165 9.09 3.28 -9.40
C LEU A 165 8.94 3.47 -7.90
N GLY A 166 7.77 3.95 -7.48
CA GLY A 166 7.53 4.42 -6.12
C GLY A 166 6.82 3.42 -5.20
N SER A 167 6.45 2.24 -5.71
CA SER A 167 5.59 1.28 -5.01
C SER A 167 6.10 -0.15 -5.20
N ASP A 168 6.32 -0.86 -4.09
CA ASP A 168 6.77 -2.27 -4.05
C ASP A 168 5.92 -3.13 -3.10
N TYR A 169 4.62 -2.83 -3.04
CA TYR A 169 3.70 -3.48 -2.13
C TYR A 169 3.22 -4.86 -2.61
N PRO A 170 2.83 -5.76 -1.68
CA PRO A 170 2.35 -7.09 -2.04
C PRO A 170 0.95 -7.04 -2.68
N MET A 171 0.73 -7.87 -3.71
CA MET A 171 -0.48 -7.87 -4.52
C MET A 171 -1.79 -8.05 -3.73
N TRP A 172 -1.78 -8.72 -2.57
CA TRP A 172 -2.98 -8.85 -1.74
C TRP A 172 -3.58 -7.50 -1.32
N LYS A 173 -2.78 -6.43 -1.24
CA LYS A 173 -3.25 -5.08 -0.90
C LYS A 173 -4.21 -4.50 -1.93
N LEU A 174 -4.20 -5.00 -3.17
CA LEU A 174 -5.20 -4.63 -4.18
C LEU A 174 -6.63 -4.96 -3.72
N GLY A 175 -6.80 -5.89 -2.77
CA GLY A 175 -8.10 -6.18 -2.16
C GLY A 175 -8.72 -4.99 -1.42
N THR A 176 -7.94 -3.98 -1.05
CA THR A 176 -8.45 -2.73 -0.47
C THR A 176 -9.28 -1.89 -1.45
N LEU A 177 -9.21 -2.19 -2.76
CA LEU A 177 -10.09 -1.61 -3.78
C LEU A 177 -11.48 -2.24 -3.79
N LEU A 178 -11.67 -3.41 -3.18
CA LEU A 178 -12.97 -4.09 -3.15
C LEU A 178 -13.95 -3.35 -2.24
N ASP A 179 -15.22 -3.41 -2.63
CA ASP A 179 -16.35 -2.79 -1.92
C ASP A 179 -16.06 -1.33 -1.55
N GLU A 180 -16.45 -0.89 -0.37
CA GLU A 180 -16.21 0.46 0.14
C GLU A 180 -15.09 0.47 1.20
N ASN A 181 -14.10 -0.42 1.07
CA ASN A 181 -12.95 -0.49 1.98
C ASN A 181 -12.06 0.76 1.88
N TYR A 182 -11.33 1.08 2.95
CA TYR A 182 -10.29 2.11 2.90
C TYR A 182 -9.14 1.62 2.03
N VAL A 183 -8.81 2.41 1.00
CA VAL A 183 -7.74 2.07 0.07
C VAL A 183 -6.38 2.32 0.72
N ASP A 184 -5.49 1.34 0.61
CA ASP A 184 -4.11 1.46 1.08
C ASP A 184 -3.37 2.58 0.33
N GLU A 185 -2.51 3.30 1.05
CA GLU A 185 -1.79 4.47 0.51
C GLU A 185 -0.85 4.10 -0.64
N GLU A 186 -0.21 2.93 -0.59
CA GLU A 186 0.68 2.50 -1.66
C GLU A 186 -0.10 2.17 -2.94
N VAL A 187 -1.31 1.60 -2.80
CA VAL A 187 -2.24 1.37 -3.92
C VAL A 187 -2.66 2.69 -4.57
N ILE A 188 -3.00 3.70 -3.76
CA ILE A 188 -3.32 5.05 -4.26
C ILE A 188 -2.12 5.69 -4.96
N ASN A 189 -0.90 5.56 -4.42
CA ASN A 189 0.30 6.08 -5.04
C ASN A 189 0.62 5.40 -6.37
N SER A 190 0.40 4.09 -6.50
CA SER A 190 0.52 3.39 -7.78
C SER A 190 -0.50 3.88 -8.81
N LEU A 191 -1.74 4.15 -8.40
CA LEU A 191 -2.74 4.72 -9.32
C LEU A 191 -2.36 6.14 -9.76
N ALA A 192 -1.84 6.97 -8.86
CA ALA A 192 -1.31 8.29 -9.15
C ALA A 192 -0.12 8.24 -10.13
N GLU A 193 0.83 7.33 -9.89
CA GLU A 193 1.96 7.07 -10.78
C GLU A 193 1.48 6.61 -12.16
N LEU A 194 0.54 5.66 -12.21
CA LEU A 194 -0.03 5.17 -13.48
C LEU A 194 -0.75 6.29 -14.26
N LEU A 195 -1.47 7.18 -13.56
CA LEU A 195 -2.07 8.36 -14.18
C LEU A 195 -1.01 9.29 -14.77
N TYR A 196 0.06 9.59 -14.03
CA TYR A 196 1.18 10.38 -14.53
C TYR A 196 1.81 9.73 -15.77
N LEU A 197 2.16 8.45 -15.68
CA LEU A 197 2.81 7.69 -16.75
C LEU A 197 1.97 7.72 -18.04
N ARG A 198 0.65 7.49 -17.94
CA ARG A 198 -0.28 7.59 -19.08
C ARG A 198 -0.25 8.97 -19.73
N GLN A 199 -0.22 10.04 -18.94
CA GLN A 199 -0.14 11.40 -19.48
C GLN A 199 1.21 11.65 -20.16
N ALA A 200 2.30 11.17 -19.57
CA ALA A 200 3.64 11.28 -20.14
C ALA A 200 3.75 10.56 -21.49
N ALA A 201 3.18 9.36 -21.64
CA ALA A 201 3.17 8.64 -22.92
C ALA A 201 2.18 9.17 -23.96
N ASN A 202 1.17 9.94 -23.55
CA ASN A 202 0.23 10.59 -24.49
C ASN A 202 0.85 11.82 -25.16
N ALA A 203 1.77 12.48 -24.48
CA ALA A 203 2.55 13.55 -25.08
C ALA A 203 3.54 12.92 -26.06
N PHE A 204 3.50 13.30 -27.33
CA PHE A 204 4.61 13.03 -28.26
C PHE A 204 5.83 13.89 -27.85
N GLY A 205 6.37 13.66 -26.65
CA GLY A 205 7.33 14.52 -25.97
C GLY A 205 7.07 14.61 -24.47
N GLU A 206 7.14 15.84 -23.94
CA GLU A 206 7.16 16.08 -22.50
C GLU A 206 5.76 16.09 -21.85
N PRO A 207 5.59 15.57 -20.62
CA PRO A 207 4.30 15.52 -19.93
C PRO A 207 3.71 16.91 -19.73
N THR A 208 2.40 17.03 -19.93
CA THR A 208 1.66 18.28 -19.67
C THR A 208 1.13 18.39 -18.25
N PHE A 209 1.30 17.33 -17.44
CA PHE A 209 0.75 17.20 -16.11
C PHE A 209 1.72 16.39 -15.24
N LEU A 210 1.91 16.82 -14.00
CA LEU A 210 2.69 16.11 -12.98
C LEU A 210 1.78 15.70 -11.82
N PHE A 211 2.08 14.60 -11.13
CA PHE A 211 1.32 14.13 -9.97
C PHE A 211 2.28 13.88 -8.81
N LEU A 212 2.20 14.65 -7.73
CA LEU A 212 3.06 14.44 -6.56
C LEU A 212 2.49 13.29 -5.70
N PRO A 213 3.36 12.43 -5.14
CA PRO A 213 2.97 11.35 -4.23
C PRO A 213 2.28 11.89 -2.97
N THR A 214 1.50 11.05 -2.29
CA THR A 214 0.85 11.41 -1.01
C THR A 214 1.85 11.87 0.05
N PHE A 215 3.05 11.29 0.03
CA PHE A 215 4.13 11.61 0.95
C PHE A 215 4.55 13.09 0.90
N PHE A 216 4.45 13.75 -0.26
CA PHE A 216 4.72 15.18 -0.40
C PHE A 216 3.90 15.98 0.62
N PHE A 217 2.60 15.72 0.69
CA PHE A 217 1.73 16.49 1.57
C PHE A 217 1.86 16.07 3.04
N ASN A 218 2.14 14.79 3.30
CA ASN A 218 2.44 14.33 4.65
C ASN A 218 3.62 15.13 5.22
N ASN A 219 4.71 15.29 4.47
CA ASN A 219 5.85 16.10 4.91
C ASN A 219 5.50 17.57 5.10
N VAL A 220 4.81 18.17 4.13
CA VAL A 220 4.35 19.55 4.19
C VAL A 220 3.62 19.83 5.51
N THR A 221 2.75 18.92 5.95
CA THR A 221 1.97 19.10 7.18
C THR A 221 2.81 19.00 8.45
N HIS A 222 3.84 18.14 8.48
CA HIS A 222 4.79 18.06 9.59
C HIS A 222 5.63 19.34 9.74
N HIS A 223 5.80 20.11 8.67
CA HIS A 223 6.58 21.34 8.61
C HIS A 223 5.72 22.61 8.46
N GLU A 224 4.45 22.57 8.86
CA GLU A 224 3.53 23.73 8.85
C GLU A 224 3.49 24.48 7.49
N GLY A 225 3.61 23.73 6.39
CA GLY A 225 3.58 24.26 5.03
C GLY A 225 4.93 24.65 4.44
N ASP A 226 6.03 24.48 5.16
CA ASP A 226 7.38 24.77 4.65
C ASP A 226 7.97 23.56 3.90
N ILE A 227 8.33 23.79 2.63
CA ILE A 227 8.95 22.77 1.77
C ILE A 227 10.37 23.17 1.36
N CYS A 228 11.31 22.27 1.58
CA CYS A 228 12.68 22.40 1.10
C CYS A 228 13.27 21.00 0.82
N GLY A 229 14.45 20.95 0.19
CA GLY A 229 15.15 19.70 -0.07
C GLY A 229 15.41 19.43 -1.56
N PRO A 230 16.31 18.49 -1.87
CA PRO A 230 16.75 18.19 -3.23
C PRO A 230 15.62 17.73 -4.16
N ASN A 231 14.64 17.00 -3.65
CA ASN A 231 13.52 16.49 -4.43
C ASN A 231 12.49 17.60 -4.76
N VAL A 232 12.18 18.47 -3.80
CA VAL A 232 11.38 19.70 -4.07
C VAL A 232 12.09 20.57 -5.09
N GLN A 233 13.41 20.74 -4.96
CA GLN A 233 14.18 21.47 -5.96
C GLN A 233 14.13 20.77 -7.33
N ALA A 234 14.10 19.44 -7.40
CA ALA A 234 14.01 18.68 -8.66
C ALA A 234 12.71 18.96 -9.39
N PHE A 235 11.63 18.90 -8.63
CA PHE A 235 10.32 19.23 -9.11
C PHE A 235 10.25 20.67 -9.62
N ARG A 236 10.81 21.62 -8.86
CA ARG A 236 10.90 23.03 -9.28
C ARG A 236 11.72 23.22 -10.54
N ASP A 237 12.87 22.57 -10.63
CA ASP A 237 13.73 22.59 -11.82
C ASP A 237 12.96 22.06 -13.03
N ARG A 238 12.19 20.97 -12.85
CA ARG A 238 11.39 20.34 -13.90
C ARG A 238 10.24 21.23 -14.37
N LEU A 239 9.50 21.82 -13.43
CA LEU A 239 8.46 22.81 -13.73
C LEU A 239 9.03 24.00 -14.50
N ASN A 240 10.21 24.49 -14.09
CA ASN A 240 10.84 25.66 -14.70
C ASN A 240 11.51 25.38 -16.05
N ALA A 241 11.94 24.14 -16.30
CA ALA A 241 12.46 23.71 -17.59
C ALA A 241 11.36 23.64 -18.67
N LEU A 242 10.11 23.39 -18.26
CA LEU A 242 8.97 23.20 -19.16
C LEU A 242 7.76 24.09 -18.82
N PRO A 243 7.95 25.41 -18.66
CA PRO A 243 6.93 26.29 -18.08
C PRO A 243 5.74 26.54 -19.01
N TYR A 244 5.84 26.18 -20.28
CA TYR A 244 4.75 26.28 -21.26
C TYR A 244 4.14 24.92 -21.60
N THR A 245 4.81 23.82 -21.25
CA THR A 245 4.34 22.46 -21.52
C THR A 245 3.54 21.92 -20.34
N ILE A 246 4.07 22.08 -19.12
CA ILE A 246 3.38 21.63 -17.91
C ILE A 246 2.25 22.62 -17.60
N ARG A 247 1.01 22.15 -17.77
CA ARG A 247 -0.23 22.91 -17.60
C ARG A 247 -0.73 22.90 -16.16
N GLY A 248 -0.26 21.97 -15.36
CA GLY A 248 -0.69 21.84 -13.97
C GLY A 248 -0.02 20.68 -13.27
N PHE A 249 -0.27 20.59 -11.98
CA PHE A 249 0.10 19.44 -11.17
C PHE A 249 -0.98 19.14 -10.14
N ALA A 250 -1.03 17.90 -9.68
CA ALA A 250 -1.93 17.48 -8.63
C ALA A 250 -1.21 16.74 -7.52
N PHE A 251 -1.89 16.57 -6.40
CA PHE A 251 -1.47 15.68 -5.32
C PHE A 251 -2.67 15.26 -4.47
N LEU A 252 -2.49 14.18 -3.73
CA LEU A 252 -3.44 13.70 -2.74
C LEU A 252 -2.88 13.96 -1.35
N ALA A 253 -3.70 14.49 -0.46
CA ALA A 253 -3.39 14.61 0.97
C ALA A 253 -4.10 13.48 1.71
N CYS A 254 -3.36 12.64 2.46
CA CYS A 254 -3.95 11.62 3.32
C CYS A 254 -3.79 12.03 4.79
N LEU A 255 -4.85 12.58 5.39
CA LEU A 255 -4.82 13.02 6.79
C LEU A 255 -5.91 12.32 7.59
N ASN A 256 -5.54 11.72 8.72
CA ASN A 256 -6.45 10.93 9.56
C ASN A 256 -7.23 9.87 8.78
N ARG A 257 -6.56 9.18 7.84
CA ARG A 257 -7.14 8.17 6.94
C ARG A 257 -8.21 8.71 5.97
N HIS A 258 -8.17 10.01 5.69
CA HIS A 258 -9.04 10.66 4.72
C HIS A 258 -8.22 11.31 3.61
N TYR A 259 -8.61 11.05 2.35
CA TYR A 259 -7.97 11.63 1.19
C TYR A 259 -8.68 12.89 0.70
N THR A 260 -7.91 13.92 0.39
CA THR A 260 -8.36 15.14 -0.30
C THR A 260 -7.51 15.36 -1.53
N GLY A 261 -8.15 15.62 -2.67
CA GLY A 261 -7.46 15.91 -3.93
C GLY A 261 -7.16 17.39 -4.08
N TYR A 262 -5.98 17.72 -4.57
CA TYR A 262 -5.57 19.08 -4.90
C TYR A 262 -5.10 19.15 -6.35
N PHE A 263 -5.49 20.20 -7.07
CA PHE A 263 -5.13 20.41 -8.47
C PHE A 263 -4.80 21.87 -8.73
N TYR A 264 -3.60 22.14 -9.23
CA TYR A 264 -3.16 23.46 -9.64
C TYR A 264 -3.18 23.57 -11.17
N ASP A 265 -3.90 24.56 -11.70
CA ASP A 265 -4.18 24.74 -13.14
C ASP A 265 -3.56 26.01 -13.76
N ARG A 266 -2.58 26.61 -13.09
CA ARG A 266 -2.00 27.94 -13.39
C ARG A 266 -2.88 29.15 -13.15
N THR A 267 -4.13 28.95 -12.75
CA THR A 267 -5.04 30.04 -12.37
C THR A 267 -5.25 30.03 -10.87
N CYS A 268 -5.55 28.86 -10.31
CA CYS A 268 -5.78 28.68 -8.88
C CYS A 268 -5.33 27.29 -8.41
N LEU A 269 -5.26 27.15 -7.09
CA LEU A 269 -5.26 25.83 -6.47
C LEU A 269 -6.72 25.44 -6.21
N MET A 270 -7.14 24.31 -6.73
CA MET A 270 -8.45 23.71 -6.43
C MET A 270 -8.28 22.55 -5.46
N PHE A 271 -9.29 22.29 -4.63
CA PHE A 271 -9.35 21.09 -3.80
C PHE A 271 -10.71 20.39 -3.88
N ALA A 272 -10.74 19.08 -3.68
CA ALA A 272 -11.96 18.29 -3.64
C ALA A 272 -11.94 17.34 -2.44
N ASP A 273 -12.99 17.45 -1.61
CA ASP A 273 -13.20 16.64 -0.42
C ASP A 273 -14.57 15.94 -0.50
N THR A 274 -14.55 14.60 -0.54
CA THR A 274 -15.76 13.78 -0.65
C THR A 274 -16.58 13.68 0.66
N LEU A 275 -16.11 14.25 1.76
CA LEU A 275 -16.80 14.26 3.07
C LEU A 275 -17.39 15.61 3.47
N SER A 276 -17.28 16.64 2.62
CA SER A 276 -17.76 18.04 2.84
C SER A 276 -17.32 18.72 4.14
N ASN A 277 -16.40 18.12 4.89
CA ASN A 277 -15.91 18.64 6.17
C ASN A 277 -14.52 19.26 6.05
N GLY A 278 -14.18 19.76 4.86
CA GLY A 278 -12.88 20.33 4.51
C GLY A 278 -12.31 21.09 5.69
N ALA A 279 -11.28 20.51 6.31
CA ALA A 279 -10.63 21.14 7.44
C ALA A 279 -9.97 22.41 6.91
N ALA A 280 -10.62 23.57 7.12
CA ALA A 280 -10.19 24.84 6.55
C ALA A 280 -8.71 25.17 6.82
N GLY A 281 -8.14 24.64 7.91
CA GLY A 281 -6.71 24.73 8.21
C GLY A 281 -5.80 23.96 7.23
N ILE A 282 -6.20 22.78 6.78
CA ILE A 282 -5.41 21.93 5.86
C ILE A 282 -5.33 22.57 4.47
N ALA A 283 -6.44 23.14 3.99
CA ALA A 283 -6.49 23.90 2.74
C ALA A 283 -5.48 25.07 2.72
N HIS A 284 -5.30 25.76 3.86
CA HIS A 284 -4.33 26.85 3.96
C HIS A 284 -2.88 26.34 3.88
N ILE A 285 -2.58 25.21 4.52
CA ILE A 285 -1.26 24.55 4.44
C ILE A 285 -0.95 24.15 2.98
N ALA A 286 -1.92 23.58 2.27
CA ALA A 286 -1.78 23.22 0.86
C ALA A 286 -1.54 24.43 -0.05
N LEU A 287 -2.23 25.54 0.21
CA LEU A 287 -2.00 26.78 -0.52
C LEU A 287 -0.58 27.32 -0.28
N LYS A 288 -0.14 27.36 0.99
CA LYS A 288 1.21 27.81 1.35
C LYS A 288 2.30 26.97 0.67
N ALA A 289 2.19 25.65 0.71
CA ALA A 289 3.14 24.75 0.06
C ALA A 289 3.15 24.91 -1.46
N THR A 290 1.96 25.05 -2.06
CA THR A 290 1.81 25.31 -3.50
C THR A 290 2.49 26.63 -3.91
N GLN A 291 2.29 27.70 -3.13
CA GLN A 291 2.93 28.99 -3.34
C GLN A 291 4.46 28.88 -3.27
N GLN A 292 4.99 28.20 -2.25
CA GLN A 292 6.44 27.96 -2.13
C GLN A 292 6.99 27.15 -3.31
N LEU A 293 6.24 26.16 -3.80
CA LEU A 293 6.66 25.30 -4.91
C LEU A 293 6.80 26.09 -6.21
N ILE A 294 5.91 27.06 -6.43
CA ILE A 294 5.89 27.87 -7.66
C ILE A 294 6.60 29.23 -7.49
N GLU A 295 7.11 29.55 -6.31
CA GLU A 295 7.83 30.80 -6.06
C GLU A 295 9.08 30.91 -6.95
N GLY A 296 9.28 32.07 -7.57
CA GLY A 296 10.50 32.35 -8.34
C GLY A 296 10.70 31.52 -9.63
N ILE A 297 9.71 30.71 -10.05
CA ILE A 297 9.72 30.00 -11.33
C ILE A 297 8.68 30.59 -12.29
N ASN A 298 8.74 30.24 -13.58
CA ASN A 298 7.88 30.77 -14.64
C ASN A 298 6.42 30.24 -14.63
N LEU A 299 5.84 30.10 -13.44
CA LEU A 299 4.43 29.76 -13.24
C LEU A 299 3.70 30.92 -12.54
N PRO A 300 2.43 31.19 -12.87
CA PRO A 300 1.65 32.22 -12.18
C PRO A 300 1.58 31.94 -10.67
N GLN A 301 1.63 32.98 -9.83
CA GLN A 301 1.37 32.80 -8.41
C GLN A 301 -0.13 32.63 -8.18
N THR A 302 -0.52 31.83 -7.19
CA THR A 302 -1.91 31.70 -6.76
C THR A 302 -2.11 32.26 -5.36
N ALA A 303 -3.14 33.08 -5.18
CA ALA A 303 -3.51 33.67 -3.89
C ALA A 303 -4.80 33.08 -3.31
N ALA A 304 -5.47 32.21 -4.06
CA ALA A 304 -6.78 31.67 -3.70
C ALA A 304 -6.78 30.16 -3.85
N ILE A 305 -7.43 29.51 -2.89
CA ILE A 305 -7.82 28.12 -3.00
C ILE A 305 -9.34 28.04 -3.24
N VAL A 306 -9.74 27.22 -4.20
CA VAL A 306 -11.14 27.10 -4.64
C VAL A 306 -11.62 25.68 -4.40
N GLU A 307 -12.79 25.52 -3.83
CA GLU A 307 -13.42 24.21 -3.71
C GLU A 307 -13.92 23.76 -5.10
N GLY A 308 -13.44 22.60 -5.54
CA GLY A 308 -13.86 21.93 -6.76
C GLY A 308 -15.16 21.17 -6.53
N GLY A 309 -16.01 21.11 -7.57
CA GLY A 309 -17.25 20.33 -7.51
C GLY A 309 -16.96 18.83 -7.48
N VAL A 310 -17.20 18.18 -6.34
CA VAL A 310 -17.13 16.73 -6.16
C VAL A 310 -18.37 16.22 -5.40
N SER A 311 -18.88 15.06 -5.79
CA SER A 311 -19.99 14.42 -5.09
C SER A 311 -19.53 13.84 -3.75
N LEU A 312 -20.40 13.84 -2.74
CA LEU A 312 -20.09 13.24 -1.45
C LEU A 312 -20.08 11.71 -1.53
N GLN A 313 -19.22 11.09 -0.72
CA GLN A 313 -19.22 9.65 -0.53
C GLN A 313 -20.32 9.21 0.44
N GLY A 314 -20.70 7.94 0.38
CA GLY A 314 -21.67 7.34 1.28
C GLY A 314 -21.21 7.33 2.75
N PRO A 315 -22.13 7.30 3.73
CA PRO A 315 -21.78 7.21 5.14
C PRO A 315 -20.92 5.97 5.43
N GLY A 316 -19.77 6.17 6.08
CA GLY A 316 -18.84 5.08 6.44
C GLY A 316 -18.06 4.48 5.27
N SER A 317 -18.17 5.04 4.07
CA SER A 317 -17.40 4.61 2.90
C SER A 317 -15.91 4.96 3.03
N GLY A 318 -15.04 4.03 2.64
CA GLY A 318 -13.59 4.22 2.47
C GLY A 318 -13.19 4.77 1.09
N SER A 319 -14.11 5.34 0.31
CA SER A 319 -13.87 5.75 -1.08
C SER A 319 -13.25 7.14 -1.28
N CYS A 320 -12.82 7.81 -0.21
CA CYS A 320 -12.25 9.15 -0.30
C CYS A 320 -11.03 9.21 -1.23
N GLY A 321 -10.16 8.19 -1.21
CA GLY A 321 -9.00 8.10 -2.10
C GLY A 321 -9.38 8.00 -3.57
N ILE A 322 -10.33 7.11 -3.89
CA ILE A 322 -10.81 6.90 -5.27
C ILE A 322 -11.58 8.12 -5.77
N GLY A 323 -12.45 8.72 -4.94
CA GLY A 323 -13.20 9.91 -5.33
C GLY A 323 -12.31 11.13 -5.55
N ALA A 324 -11.31 11.34 -4.70
CA ALA A 324 -10.32 12.40 -4.88
C ALA A 324 -9.49 12.18 -6.15
N LEU A 325 -9.02 10.96 -6.40
CA LEU A 325 -8.26 10.62 -7.61
C LEU A 325 -9.11 10.78 -8.88
N ALA A 326 -10.34 10.27 -8.90
CA ALA A 326 -11.26 10.40 -10.02
C ALA A 326 -11.59 11.87 -10.33
N TRP A 327 -11.68 12.72 -9.30
CA TRP A 327 -11.82 14.16 -9.49
C TRP A 327 -10.56 14.77 -10.15
N ILE A 328 -9.35 14.38 -9.73
CA ILE A 328 -8.10 14.81 -10.38
C ILE A 328 -8.06 14.33 -11.84
N GLU A 329 -8.37 13.06 -12.10
CA GLU A 329 -8.44 12.50 -13.45
C GLU A 329 -9.39 13.29 -14.36
N LYS A 330 -10.49 13.80 -13.82
CA LYS A 330 -11.45 14.65 -14.54
C LYS A 330 -10.85 16.00 -14.93
N GLN A 331 -10.01 16.59 -14.07
CA GLN A 331 -9.31 17.85 -14.37
C GLN A 331 -8.27 17.66 -15.47
N VAL A 332 -7.59 16.52 -15.46
CA VAL A 332 -6.59 16.18 -16.48
C VAL A 332 -7.25 15.80 -17.81
N ASN A 333 -8.34 15.02 -17.76
CA ASN A 333 -9.07 14.56 -18.92
C ASN A 333 -10.58 14.76 -18.72
N SER A 334 -11.13 15.72 -19.46
CA SER A 334 -12.55 16.05 -19.40
C SER A 334 -13.48 14.93 -19.90
N SER A 335 -12.97 13.90 -20.58
CA SER A 335 -13.77 12.73 -20.96
C SER A 335 -13.92 11.69 -19.84
N THR A 336 -13.11 11.76 -18.78
CA THR A 336 -13.25 10.88 -17.61
C THR A 336 -14.64 11.07 -16.98
N PRO A 337 -15.37 10.01 -16.59
CA PRO A 337 -16.61 10.14 -15.85
C PRO A 337 -16.42 10.91 -14.53
N ALA A 338 -17.38 11.74 -14.16
CA ALA A 338 -17.35 12.41 -12.87
C ALA A 338 -17.63 11.41 -11.74
N TRP A 339 -16.96 11.58 -10.61
CA TRP A 339 -17.21 10.79 -9.41
C TRP A 339 -18.61 11.04 -8.84
N THR A 340 -19.33 9.96 -8.56
CA THR A 340 -20.50 9.96 -7.66
C THR A 340 -20.44 8.74 -6.74
N ASN A 341 -21.21 8.77 -5.65
CA ASN A 341 -21.31 7.61 -4.77
C ASN A 341 -21.84 6.36 -5.50
N GLU A 342 -22.77 6.55 -6.45
CA GLU A 342 -23.35 5.48 -7.25
C GLU A 342 -22.35 4.87 -8.24
N THR A 343 -21.34 5.64 -8.68
CA THR A 343 -20.30 5.15 -9.59
C THR A 343 -19.05 4.65 -8.86
N SER A 344 -19.03 4.65 -7.53
CA SER A 344 -17.88 4.24 -6.71
C SER A 344 -17.32 2.87 -7.09
N GLY A 345 -18.20 1.85 -7.15
CA GLY A 345 -17.80 0.50 -7.53
C GLY A 345 -17.18 0.42 -8.93
N ALA A 346 -17.72 1.17 -9.91
CA ALA A 346 -17.18 1.18 -11.27
C ALA A 346 -15.79 1.83 -11.35
N HIS A 347 -15.55 2.91 -10.59
CA HIS A 347 -14.22 3.51 -10.50
C HIS A 347 -13.21 2.58 -9.83
N ARG A 348 -13.63 1.84 -8.80
CA ARG A 348 -12.80 0.84 -8.10
C ARG A 348 -12.46 -0.35 -8.99
N ASP A 349 -13.44 -0.91 -9.69
CA ASP A 349 -13.22 -2.00 -10.64
C ASP A 349 -12.27 -1.58 -11.77
N ARG A 350 -12.43 -0.36 -12.28
CA ARG A 350 -11.51 0.20 -13.27
C ARG A 350 -10.10 0.34 -12.71
N ALA A 351 -9.95 0.91 -11.51
CA ALA A 351 -8.66 1.08 -10.86
C ALA A 351 -7.97 -0.29 -10.64
N LEU A 352 -8.73 -1.29 -10.21
CA LEU A 352 -8.23 -2.65 -10.03
C LEU A 352 -7.78 -3.27 -11.36
N SER A 353 -8.62 -3.19 -12.39
CA SER A 353 -8.29 -3.70 -13.74
C SER A 353 -7.04 -3.03 -14.31
N ASP A 354 -6.94 -1.72 -14.16
CA ASP A 354 -5.78 -0.93 -14.60
C ASP A 354 -4.47 -1.39 -13.94
N LEU A 355 -4.48 -1.63 -12.62
CA LEU A 355 -3.30 -2.12 -11.88
C LEU A 355 -2.94 -3.56 -12.24
N LEU A 356 -3.94 -4.46 -12.36
CA LEU A 356 -3.71 -5.86 -12.71
C LEU A 356 -3.15 -6.01 -14.12
N LEU A 357 -3.74 -5.30 -15.10
CA LEU A 357 -3.29 -5.33 -16.48
C LEU A 357 -1.87 -4.76 -16.59
N TYR A 358 -1.59 -3.62 -15.95
CA TYR A 358 -0.25 -3.04 -15.99
C TYR A 358 0.80 -3.93 -15.30
N ASN A 359 0.44 -4.57 -14.18
CA ASN A 359 1.30 -5.55 -13.52
C ASN A 359 1.63 -6.74 -14.44
N MET A 360 0.61 -7.36 -15.07
CA MET A 360 0.78 -8.53 -15.94
C MET A 360 1.71 -8.22 -17.12
N VAL A 361 1.47 -7.11 -17.81
CA VAL A 361 2.32 -6.71 -18.95
C VAL A 361 3.75 -6.40 -18.48
N SER A 362 3.90 -5.74 -17.34
CA SER A 362 5.21 -5.44 -16.75
C SER A 362 5.98 -6.70 -16.35
N GLU A 363 5.33 -7.66 -15.69
CA GLU A 363 5.95 -8.90 -15.25
C GLU A 363 6.43 -9.78 -16.43
N SER A 364 5.67 -9.80 -17.53
CA SER A 364 6.03 -10.59 -18.73
C SER A 364 7.35 -10.18 -19.38
N THR A 365 7.91 -9.04 -18.99
CA THR A 365 9.09 -8.42 -19.61
C THR A 365 10.25 -8.20 -18.64
N LEU A 366 10.30 -8.96 -17.54
CA LEU A 366 11.39 -9.01 -16.53
C LEU A 366 12.82 -9.22 -17.09
N MET A 367 12.97 -9.42 -18.40
CA MET A 367 14.27 -9.38 -19.11
C MET A 367 14.87 -7.97 -19.18
N ASN A 368 14.05 -6.92 -19.12
CA ASN A 368 14.50 -5.53 -19.15
C ASN A 368 14.49 -4.95 -17.73
N GLU A 369 15.56 -4.24 -17.35
CA GLU A 369 15.55 -3.53 -16.07
C GLU A 369 14.60 -2.33 -16.17
N LEU A 370 13.99 -1.91 -15.05
CA LEU A 370 13.10 -0.73 -15.02
C LEU A 370 13.77 0.53 -15.60
N GLY A 371 15.11 0.60 -15.56
CA GLY A 371 15.91 1.66 -16.16
C GLY A 371 15.85 1.73 -17.69
N ASP A 372 15.44 0.66 -18.38
CA ASP A 372 15.26 0.66 -19.83
C ASP A 372 13.90 1.28 -20.23
N TRP A 373 12.91 1.22 -19.34
CA TRP A 373 11.54 1.70 -19.61
C TRP A 373 11.38 3.19 -19.36
N LEU A 374 12.30 3.77 -18.59
CA LEU A 374 12.17 5.12 -18.06
C LEU A 374 13.48 5.88 -18.25
N THR A 375 13.39 7.07 -18.83
CA THR A 375 14.55 7.96 -18.99
C THR A 375 14.42 9.17 -18.06
N PRO A 376 15.50 9.62 -17.39
CA PRO A 376 15.47 10.82 -16.58
C PRO A 376 15.06 12.05 -17.41
N CYS A 377 14.08 12.78 -16.88
CA CYS A 377 13.57 14.04 -17.40
C CYS A 377 14.58 15.20 -17.29
N LEU A 378 15.52 15.11 -16.35
CA LEU A 378 16.55 16.10 -16.09
C LEU A 378 17.88 15.38 -15.87
N THR A 379 18.94 15.87 -16.53
CA THR A 379 20.31 15.44 -16.23
C THR A 379 20.82 16.22 -15.02
N ARG A 380 20.73 15.61 -13.83
CA ARG A 380 21.33 16.19 -12.63
C ARG A 380 22.81 15.80 -12.53
N PRO A 381 23.69 16.74 -12.15
CA PRO A 381 25.02 16.38 -11.68
C PRO A 381 24.88 15.39 -10.51
N ALA A 382 25.73 14.38 -10.46
CA ALA A 382 25.75 13.45 -9.32
C ALA A 382 25.81 14.25 -8.01
N PRO A 383 25.01 13.89 -6.99
CA PRO A 383 25.00 14.63 -5.73
C PRO A 383 26.43 14.70 -5.19
N GLN A 384 26.88 15.92 -4.88
CA GLN A 384 28.18 16.11 -4.24
C GLN A 384 28.11 15.40 -2.88
N SER A 385 29.12 14.58 -2.58
CA SER A 385 29.22 13.80 -1.34
C SER A 385 29.33 14.74 -0.13
N GLY A 386 28.20 15.25 0.35
CA GLY A 386 28.04 16.01 1.57
C GLY A 386 27.24 15.22 2.61
N PRO A 387 27.27 15.64 3.89
CA PRO A 387 26.41 15.07 4.91
C PRO A 387 24.93 15.25 4.49
N PRO A 388 24.05 14.29 4.80
CA PRO A 388 22.64 14.39 4.45
C PRO A 388 22.06 15.67 5.06
N SER A 389 21.72 16.63 4.20
CA SER A 389 20.93 17.78 4.61
C SER A 389 19.51 17.30 4.90
N TYR A 390 18.88 17.84 5.95
CA TYR A 390 17.45 17.59 6.21
C TYR A 390 16.62 17.86 4.94
N ASP A 391 15.94 16.82 4.45
CA ASP A 391 14.98 16.90 3.33
C ASP A 391 13.58 16.95 3.93
N THR A 392 12.91 18.10 3.83
CA THR A 392 11.52 18.26 4.28
C THR A 392 10.53 18.13 3.13
N GLY A 393 11.02 17.75 1.96
CA GLY A 393 10.26 17.70 0.71
C GLY A 393 9.79 16.30 0.40
N PHE A 394 10.73 15.37 0.25
CA PHE A 394 10.48 13.96 -0.02
C PHE A 394 11.48 13.14 0.78
N ASP A 395 11.11 11.96 1.27
CA ASP A 395 12.08 11.11 1.96
C ASP A 395 13.21 10.76 1.00
N ILE A 396 14.41 10.57 1.52
CA ILE A 396 15.63 10.29 0.74
C ILE A 396 15.48 8.95 -0.02
N GLU A 397 14.53 8.10 0.39
CA GLU A 397 14.24 6.79 -0.19
C GLU A 397 13.12 6.79 -1.23
N TYR A 398 12.33 7.87 -1.37
CA TYR A 398 11.24 7.90 -2.35
C TYR A 398 11.74 8.25 -3.77
N LYS A 399 11.51 7.35 -4.73
CA LYS A 399 11.79 7.60 -6.15
C LYS A 399 10.66 8.42 -6.77
N ASP A 400 10.87 9.72 -6.91
CA ASP A 400 9.90 10.61 -7.57
C ASP A 400 9.73 10.27 -9.05
N TYR A 401 8.63 9.59 -9.39
CA TYR A 401 8.30 9.21 -10.76
C TYR A 401 8.11 10.42 -11.71
N ASN A 402 7.86 11.62 -11.18
CA ASN A 402 7.78 12.84 -12.00
C ASN A 402 9.12 13.21 -12.66
N MET A 403 10.23 12.64 -12.17
CA MET A 403 11.57 12.86 -12.72
C MET A 403 11.91 11.91 -13.87
N PHE A 404 10.97 11.07 -14.29
CA PHE A 404 11.17 10.08 -15.35
C PHE A 404 10.09 10.17 -16.41
N ALA A 405 10.46 9.92 -17.67
CA ALA A 405 9.55 9.81 -18.79
C ALA A 405 9.61 8.40 -19.38
N PRO A 406 8.49 7.81 -19.84
CA PRO A 406 8.49 6.50 -20.48
C PRO A 406 9.25 6.54 -21.82
N THR A 407 10.14 5.58 -22.02
CA THR A 407 10.84 5.33 -23.30
C THR A 407 9.96 4.49 -24.23
N ASP A 408 10.32 4.40 -25.52
CA ASP A 408 9.61 3.55 -26.49
C ASP A 408 9.60 2.05 -26.12
N LEU A 409 10.44 1.63 -25.17
CA LEU A 409 10.49 0.26 -24.65
C LEU A 409 9.57 0.03 -23.44
N SER A 410 8.92 1.10 -22.95
CA SER A 410 8.03 1.02 -21.79
C SER A 410 6.80 0.15 -22.08
N GLN A 411 6.50 -0.76 -21.15
CA GLN A 411 5.30 -1.60 -21.19
C GLN A 411 3.99 -0.83 -21.12
N LEU A 412 4.05 0.43 -20.72
CA LEU A 412 2.91 1.33 -20.76
C LEU A 412 2.30 1.44 -22.17
N TYR A 413 3.11 1.37 -23.24
CA TYR A 413 2.59 1.43 -24.60
C TYR A 413 1.81 0.16 -24.98
N VAL A 414 2.24 -1.01 -24.50
CA VAL A 414 1.49 -2.26 -24.67
C VAL A 414 0.20 -2.21 -23.86
N TYR A 415 0.28 -1.81 -22.59
CA TYR A 415 -0.87 -1.61 -21.70
C TYR A 415 -1.94 -0.71 -22.33
N ARG A 416 -1.55 0.37 -23.03
CA ARG A 416 -2.50 1.29 -23.68
C ARG A 416 -3.25 0.71 -24.89
N HIS A 417 -2.77 -0.39 -25.46
CA HIS A 417 -3.35 -1.02 -26.64
C HIS A 417 -4.21 -2.25 -26.33
N MET A 418 -4.19 -2.69 -25.07
CA MET A 418 -5.09 -3.70 -24.51
C MET A 418 -6.36 -3.00 -23.98
#